data_AF-A0A3D2AZV9-F1
#
_entry.id   AF-A0A3D2AZV9-F1
#
_cell.length_a   1.000
_cell.length_b   1.000
_cell.length_c   1.000
_cell.angle_alpha   90.00
_cell.angle_beta   90.00
_cell.angle_gamma   90.00
#
_symmetry.space_group_name_H-M   'P 1'
#
loop_
_entity.id
_entity.type
_entity.pdbx_description
1 polymer ?
#
loop_
_entity_poly.entity_id
_entity_poly.type
_entity_poly.pdbx_seq_one_letter_code
_entity_poly.pdbx_strand_id
1 'polypeptide(L)' 'MYPTLLSFGPVTIYSYGVLLAAAYLVGLKLALFRSARQGFDANKVMDLGILIIVSALVGAKLMLFIVDFEYFSQ' A
#
# COMPACT_ATOMS: atom_id res chain seq x y z
N MET A 1 1.48 -12.56 -19.32
CA MET A 1 1.70 -11.83 -18.05
C MET A 1 2.58 -12.72 -17.19
N TYR A 2 3.80 -12.30 -16.83
CA TYR A 2 4.61 -13.05 -15.87
C TYR A 2 4.12 -12.69 -14.46
N PRO A 3 3.47 -13.62 -13.73
CA PRO A 3 2.89 -13.32 -12.42
C PRO A 3 3.97 -13.06 -11.35
N THR A 4 5.18 -13.56 -11.58
CA THR A 4 6.32 -13.49 -10.67
C THR A 4 7.46 -12.74 -11.35
N LEU A 5 7.98 -11.69 -10.69
CA LEU A 5 9.14 -10.93 -11.17
C LEU A 5 10.44 -11.55 -10.68
N LEU A 6 10.48 -11.87 -9.39
CA LEU A 6 11.66 -12.43 -8.72
C LEU A 6 11.16 -13.39 -7.65
N SER A 7 11.64 -14.63 -7.66
CA SER A 7 11.44 -15.59 -6.57
C SER A 7 12.79 -15.90 -5.94
N PHE A 8 12.98 -15.43 -4.71
CA PHE A 8 14.10 -15.81 -3.87
C PHE A 8 13.60 -16.83 -2.85
N GLY A 9 13.50 -18.10 -3.26
CA GLY A 9 13.04 -19.21 -2.41
C GLY A 9 11.66 -18.93 -1.77
N PRO A 10 11.57 -18.69 -0.45
CA PRO A 10 10.29 -18.44 0.24
C PRO A 10 9.65 -17.08 -0.07
N VAL A 11 10.40 -16.13 -0.64
CA VAL A 11 9.89 -14.80 -0.97
C VAL A 11 9.67 -14.70 -2.46
N THR A 12 8.40 -14.64 -2.85
CA THR A 12 7.98 -14.40 -4.23
C THR A 12 7.49 -12.96 -4.37
N ILE A 13 8.19 -12.19 -5.19
CA ILE A 13 7.79 -10.83 -5.57
C ILE A 13 6.88 -10.96 -6.78
N TYR A 14 5.60 -10.71 -6.56
CA TYR A 14 4.61 -10.69 -7.62
C TYR A 14 4.58 -9.36 -8.35
N SER A 15 4.34 -9.42 -9.66
CA SER A 15 4.26 -8.23 -10.53
C SER A 15 3.20 -7.22 -10.07
N TYR A 16 2.06 -7.71 -9.57
CA TYR A 16 0.99 -6.85 -9.08
C TYR A 16 1.40 -6.08 -7.82
N GLY A 17 2.19 -6.70 -6.92
CA GLY A 17 2.66 -6.06 -5.70
C GLY A 17 3.65 -4.94 -6.00
N VAL A 18 4.55 -5.16 -6.97
CA VAL A 18 5.48 -4.12 -7.44
C VAL A 18 4.73 -2.95 -8.08
N LEU A 19 3.74 -3.24 -8.92
CA LEU A 19 2.92 -2.20 -9.55
C LEU A 19 2.13 -1.41 -8.50
N LEU A 20 1.57 -2.07 -7.49
CA LEU A 20 0.86 -1.43 -6.39
C LEU A 20 1.77 -0.51 -5.58
N ALA A 21 2.97 -0.98 -5.22
CA ALA A 21 3.96 -0.18 -4.51
C ALA A 21 4.38 1.04 -5.33
N ALA A 22 4.64 0.86 -6.64
CA ALA A 22 4.98 1.96 -7.54
C ALA A 22 3.85 3.00 -7.64
N ALA A 23 2.60 2.56 -7.79
CA ALA A 23 1.43 3.45 -7.83
C ALA A 23 1.31 4.28 -6.55
N TYR A 24 1.48 3.64 -5.39
CA TYR A 24 1.45 4.32 -4.10
C TYR A 24 2.58 5.36 -3.98
N LEU A 25 3.82 5.00 -4.32
CA LEU A 25 4.97 5.90 -4.25
C LEU A 25 4.81 7.12 -5.17
N VAL A 26 4.29 6.92 -6.38
CA VAL A 26 3.98 8.02 -7.30
C VAL A 26 2.91 8.93 -6.71
N GLY A 27 1.84 8.37 -6.14
CA GLY A 27 0.80 9.13 -5.45
C GLY A 27 1.33 9.96 -4.29
N LEU A 28 2.17 9.36 -3.43
CA LEU A 28 2.79 10.04 -2.30
C LEU A 28 3.73 11.16 -2.76
N LYS A 29 4.57 10.92 -3.78
CA LYS A 29 5.44 11.95 -4.36
C LYS A 29 4.63 13.12 -4.92
N LEU A 30 3.51 12.84 -5.58
CA LEU A 30 2.59 13.87 -6.08
C LEU A 30 1.91 14.65 -4.95
N ALA A 31 1.57 14.00 -3.84
CA ALA A 31 1.02 14.65 -2.66
C ALA A 31 2.04 15.59 -2.02
N LEU A 32 3.28 15.13 -1.83
CA LEU A 32 4.39 15.96 -1.30
C LEU A 32 4.72 17.14 -2.21
N PHE A 33 4.72 16.94 -3.53
CA PHE A 33 4.95 18.03 -4.48
C PHE A 33 3.84 19.09 -4.41
N ARG A 34 2.59 18.67 -4.26
CA ARG A 34 1.45 19.59 -4.10
C ARG A 34 1.44 20.27 -2.73
N SER A 35 1.83 19.56 -1.68
CA SER A 35 1.88 20.10 -0.32
C SER A 35 2.85 21.27 -0.23
N ALA A 36 4.04 21.12 -0.80
CA ALA A 36 5.04 22.19 -0.88
C ALA A 36 4.51 23.43 -1.62
N ARG A 37 3.71 23.25 -2.67
CA ARG A 37 3.10 24.35 -3.44
C ARG A 37 1.95 25.05 -2.71
N GLN A 38 1.28 24.35 -1.80
CA GLN A 38 0.14 24.86 -1.04
C GLN A 38 0.53 25.38 0.36
N GLY A 39 1.82 25.36 0.71
CA GLY A 39 2.31 25.80 2.02
C GLY A 39 2.09 24.77 3.15
N PHE A 40 1.76 23.52 2.82
CA PHE A 40 1.66 22.44 3.80
C PHE A 40 3.04 21.86 4.13
N ASP A 41 3.25 21.53 5.40
CA ASP A 41 4.45 20.86 5.88
C ASP A 41 4.59 19.47 5.25
N ALA A 42 5.67 19.26 4.51
CA ALA A 42 5.96 18.00 3.83
C ALA A 42 6.13 16.84 4.82
N ASN A 43 6.59 17.10 6.05
CA ASN A 43 6.72 16.06 7.07
C ASN A 43 5.35 15.53 7.49
N LYS A 44 4.38 16.42 7.73
CA LYS A 44 2.99 16.00 8.06
C LYS A 44 2.36 15.19 6.94
N VAL A 45 2.62 15.53 5.69
CA VAL A 45 2.11 14.77 4.53
C VAL A 45 2.79 13.41 4.43
N MET A 46 4.07 13.31 4.75
CA MET A 46 4.78 12.03 4.84
C MET A 46 4.20 11.15 5.97
N ASP A 47 4.01 11.72 7.16
CA ASP A 47 3.43 11.02 8.31
C ASP A 47 2.04 10.48 7.99
N LEU A 48 1.19 11.29 7.35
CA LEU A 48 -0.12 10.86 6.86
C LEU A 48 0.00 9.78 5.79
N GLY A 49 0.96 9.90 4.87
CA GLY A 49 1.24 8.86 3.89
C GLY A 49 1.48 7.51 4.55
N ILE A 50 2.41 7.46 5.50
CA ILE A 50 2.74 6.25 6.28
C ILE A 50 1.52 5.72 7.01
N LEU A 51 0.76 6.59 7.68
CA LEU A 51 -0.46 6.20 8.39
C LEU A 51 -1.49 5.59 7.44
N ILE A 52 -1.66 6.16 6.23
CA ILE A 52 -2.60 5.68 5.21
C ILE A 52 -2.23 4.28 4.73
N ILE A 53 -0.96 4.01 4.38
CA ILE A 53 -0.59 2.68 3.87
C ILE A 53 -0.70 1.60 4.94
N VAL A 54 -0.32 1.91 6.18
CA VAL A 54 -0.50 0.98 7.32
C VAL A 54 -1.99 0.71 7.54
N SER A 55 -2.81 1.75 7.58
CA SER A 55 -4.27 1.61 7.76
C SER A 55 -4.92 0.86 6.59
N ALA A 56 -4.45 1.05 5.36
CA ALA A 56 -4.94 0.34 4.18
C ALA A 56 -4.60 -1.16 4.25
N LEU A 57 -3.38 -1.52 4.66
CA LEU A 57 -2.96 -2.91 4.86
C LEU A 57 -3.79 -3.61 5.95
N VAL A 58 -3.97 -2.94 7.10
CA VAL A 58 -4.79 -3.45 8.20
C VAL A 58 -6.25 -3.57 7.76
N GLY A 59 -6.80 -2.52 7.16
CA GLY A 59 -8.17 -2.47 6.67
C GLY A 59 -8.46 -3.55 5.62
N ALA A 60 -7.52 -3.80 4.69
CA ALA A 60 -7.66 -4.87 3.71
C ALA A 60 -7.76 -6.25 4.36
N LYS A 61 -6.94 -6.53 5.38
CA LYS A 61 -7.02 -7.80 6.14
C LYS A 61 -8.28 -7.91 6.98
N LEU A 62 -8.69 -6.83 7.64
CA LEU A 62 -9.94 -6.80 8.41
C LEU A 62 -11.14 -7.01 7.51
N MET A 63 -11.17 -6.37 6.34
CA MET A 63 -12.23 -6.55 5.36
C MET A 63 -12.27 -7.98 4.83
N LEU A 64 -11.12 -8.57 4.53
CA LEU A 64 -11.03 -9.99 4.15
C LEU A 64 -11.63 -10.88 5.25
N PHE A 65 -11.28 -10.62 6.52
CA PHE A 65 -11.82 -11.38 7.65
C PHE A 65 -13.34 -11.22 7.82
N ILE A 66 -13.88 -10.02 7.60
CA ILE A 66 -15.32 -9.76 7.68
C ILE A 66 -16.08 -10.44 6.54
N VAL A 67 -15.53 -10.41 5.33
CA VAL A 67 -16.15 -10.99 4.13
C VAL A 67 -16.12 -12.51 4.18
N ASP A 68 -14.99 -13.10 4.56
CA ASP A 68 -14.79 -14.55 4.63
C ASP A 68 -14.99 -15.10 6.05
N PHE A 69 -15.80 -14.43 6.88
CA PHE A 69 -15.94 -14.76 8.30
C PHE A 69 -16.37 -16.21 8.55
N GLU A 70 -17.22 -16.78 7.70
CA GLU A 70 -17.63 -18.19 7.79
C GLU A 70 -16.48 -19.16 7.52
N TYR A 71 -15.56 -18.84 6.61
CA TYR A 71 -14.37 -19.66 6.33
C TYR A 71 -13.37 -19.64 7.48
N PHE A 72 -13.25 -18.50 8.19
CA PHE A 72 -12.37 -18.35 9.34
C PHE A 72 -12.99 -18.75 10.68
N SER A 73 -14.31 -18.91 10.76
CA SER A 73 -15.04 -19.33 11.96
C SER A 73 -15.24 -20.86 12.06
N GLN A 74 -14.73 -21.63 11.11
CA GLN A 74 -14.70 -23.10 11.10
C GLN A 74 -13.36 -23.62 11.62
#